data_AF-A0A497IJ48-F1
#
_entry.id   AF-A0A497IJ48-F1
#
_cell.length_a   1.000
_cell.length_b   1.000
_cell.length_c   1.000
_cell.angle_alpha   90.00
_cell.angle_beta   90.00
_cell.angle_gamma   90.00
#
_symmetry.space_group_name_H-M   'P 1'
#
loop_
_entity.id
_entity.type
_entity.pdbx_description
1 polymer ?
#
loop_
_entity_poly.entity_id
_entity_poly.type
_entity_poly.pdbx_seq_one_letter_code
_entity_poly.pdbx_strand_id
1 'polypeptide(L)' 'MTIEEMMEKHGSELMEIKGVVGVGIGESDEGALQIEGYVDKKTPELEKEIPSMIDGYSVEIVETGEITAQ' A
#
# COMPACT_ATOMS: atom_id res chain seq x y z
N MET A 1 -1.75 10.70 -15.11
CA MET A 1 -1.91 9.38 -14.48
C MET A 1 -2.78 9.58 -13.27
N THR A 2 -3.91 8.90 -13.22
CA THR A 2 -4.72 8.80 -11.99
C THR A 2 -4.05 7.81 -11.04
N ILE A 3 -4.44 7.85 -9.77
CA ILE A 3 -3.96 6.88 -8.77
C ILE A 3 -4.39 5.45 -9.12
N GLU A 4 -5.49 5.26 -9.86
CA GLU A 4 -5.94 3.96 -10.38
C GLU A 4 -4.99 3.40 -11.44
N GLU A 5 -4.62 4.20 -12.45
CA GLU A 5 -3.64 3.78 -13.48
C GLU A 5 -2.28 3.47 -12.84
N MET A 6 -1.93 4.24 -11.81
CA MET A 6 -0.71 4.05 -11.04
C MET A 6 -0.74 2.73 -10.26
N MET A 7 -1.85 2.43 -9.58
CA MET A 7 -2.04 1.14 -8.90
C MET A 7 -2.03 -0.04 -9.88
N GLU A 8 -2.61 0.10 -11.07
CA GLU A 8 -2.57 -0.98 -12.07
C GLU A 8 -1.12 -1.26 -12.52
N LYS A 9 -0.31 -0.20 -12.62
CA LYS A 9 1.08 -0.28 -13.08
C LYS A 9 2.06 -0.73 -12.00
N HIS A 10 1.92 -0.22 -10.77
CA HIS A 10 2.86 -0.43 -9.66
C HIS A 10 2.32 -1.35 -8.56
N GLY A 11 1.01 -1.58 -8.51
CA GLY A 11 0.37 -2.45 -7.52
C GLY A 11 0.86 -3.89 -7.62
N SER A 12 1.19 -4.36 -8.83
CA SER A 12 1.80 -5.67 -9.02
C SER A 12 3.17 -5.78 -8.33
N GLU A 13 4.02 -4.76 -8.49
CA GLU A 13 5.35 -4.72 -7.84
C GLU A 13 5.24 -4.64 -6.31
N LEU A 14 4.26 -3.89 -5.80
CA LEU A 14 3.97 -3.82 -4.37
C LEU A 14 3.47 -5.16 -3.82
N MET A 15 2.62 -5.88 -4.56
CA MET A 15 2.17 -7.22 -4.18
C MET A 15 3.28 -8.27 -4.22
N GLU A 16 4.39 -8.02 -4.93
CA GLU A 16 5.58 -8.89 -4.89
C GLU A 16 6.39 -8.73 -3.59
N ILE A 17 6.18 -7.65 -2.83
CA ILE A 17 6.87 -7.41 -1.56
C ILE A 17 6.37 -8.41 -0.52
N LYS A 18 7.30 -9.14 0.09
CA LYS A 18 6.99 -10.22 1.03
C LYS A 18 6.40 -9.67 2.33
N GLY A 19 5.10 -9.79 2.47
CA GLY A 19 4.33 -9.33 3.64
C GLY A 19 3.23 -8.33 3.30
N VAL A 20 3.24 -7.80 2.06
CA VAL A 20 2.08 -7.12 1.49
C VAL A 20 1.02 -8.16 1.13
N VAL A 21 -0.17 -7.96 1.68
CA VAL A 21 -1.34 -8.82 1.44
C VAL A 21 -2.36 -8.13 0.52
N GLY A 22 -2.24 -6.82 0.35
CA GLY A 22 -3.05 -6.05 -0.59
C GLY A 22 -2.54 -4.61 -0.75
N VAL A 23 -2.99 -3.94 -1.80
CA VAL A 23 -2.73 -2.51 -2.03
C VAL A 23 -4.05 -1.85 -2.37
N GLY A 24 -4.34 -0.72 -1.73
CA GLY A 24 -5.57 0.05 -1.85
C GLY A 24 -5.30 1.52 -2.16
N ILE A 25 -6.37 2.21 -2.53
CA ILE A 25 -6.39 3.67 -2.61
C ILE A 25 -7.17 4.13 -1.39
N GLY A 26 -6.47 4.82 -0.50
CA GLY A 26 -7.06 5.47 0.66
C GLY A 26 -7.18 6.97 0.44
N GLU A 27 -7.78 7.61 1.43
CA GLU A 27 -7.82 9.06 1.56
C GLU A 27 -7.12 9.43 2.88
N SER A 28 -6.18 10.37 2.81
CA SER A 28 -5.54 10.93 3.99
C SER A 28 -6.53 11.76 4.81
N ASP A 29 -6.19 12.06 6.07
CA ASP A 29 -7.00 12.91 6.96
C ASP A 29 -7.32 14.30 6.34
N GLU A 30 -6.49 14.78 5.42
CA GLU A 30 -6.67 16.04 4.69
C GLU A 30 -7.56 15.93 3.44
N GLY A 31 -8.10 14.75 3.12
CA GLY A 31 -8.91 14.50 1.93
C GLY A 31 -8.09 14.27 0.65
N ALA A 32 -6.77 14.11 0.76
CA ALA A 32 -5.91 13.83 -0.39
C ALA A 32 -5.80 12.32 -0.62
N LEU A 33 -5.90 11.89 -1.89
CA LEU A 33 -5.72 10.50 -2.28
C LEU A 33 -4.32 10.00 -1.93
N GLN A 34 -4.25 8.83 -1.31
CA GLN A 34 -3.01 8.18 -0.93
C GLN A 34 -3.08 6.69 -1.23
N ILE A 35 -1.93 6.03 -1.26
CA ILE A 35 -1.83 4.59 -1.49
C ILE A 35 -1.79 3.92 -0.12
N GLU A 36 -2.57 2.87 0.07
CA GLU A 36 -2.56 2.08 1.30
C GLU A 36 -1.96 0.70 1.02
N GLY A 37 -0.81 0.41 1.61
CA GLY A 37 -0.22 -0.93 1.60
C GLY A 37 -0.78 -1.73 2.76
N TYR A 38 -1.62 -2.72 2.49
CA TYR A 38 -2.15 -3.63 3.49
C TYR A 38 -1.15 -4.75 3.75
N VAL A 39 -0.76 -4.93 5.00
CA VAL A 39 0.18 -5.97 5.45
C VAL A 39 -0.45 -6.82 6.56
N ASP A 40 -0.13 -8.10 6.60
CA ASP A 40 -0.54 -8.99 7.70
C ASP A 40 0.04 -8.51 9.04
N LYS A 41 1.30 -8.07 9.01
CA LYS A 41 2.02 -7.58 10.18
C LYS A 41 2.94 -6.43 9.81
N LYS A 42 2.82 -5.31 10.50
CA LYS A 42 3.69 -4.14 10.30
C LYS A 42 5.04 -4.43 10.95
N THR A 43 6.05 -4.67 10.10
CA THR A 43 7.43 -4.90 10.53
C THR A 43 8.33 -3.76 10.05
N PRO A 44 9.40 -3.43 10.80
CA PRO A 44 10.35 -2.39 10.38
C PRO A 44 11.07 -2.72 9.07
N GLU A 45 11.10 -4.00 8.67
CA GLU A 45 11.65 -4.44 7.39
C GLU A 45 10.70 -4.07 6.25
N LEU A 46 9.40 -4.31 6.40
CA LEU A 46 8.38 -3.89 5.43
C LEU A 46 8.35 -2.37 5.26
N GLU A 47 8.46 -1.61 6.36
CA GLU A 47 8.53 -0.14 6.29
C GLU A 47 9.76 0.38 5.55
N LYS A 48 10.81 -0.44 5.40
CA LYS A 48 12.01 -0.10 4.62
C LYS A 48 11.94 -0.58 3.18
N GLU A 49 11.28 -1.71 2.93
CA GLU A 49 11.08 -2.24 1.58
C GLU A 49 10.00 -1.47 0.82
N ILE A 50 8.91 -1.10 1.49
CA ILE A 50 7.81 -0.36 0.90
C ILE A 50 8.22 1.12 0.82
N PRO A 51 8.29 1.71 -0.38
CA PRO A 51 8.58 3.12 -0.53
C PRO A 51 7.46 3.97 0.07
N SER A 52 7.79 4.99 0.85
CA SER A 52 6.80 5.89 1.46
C SER A 52 6.11 6.83 0.46
N MET A 53 6.56 6.85 -0.80
CA MET A 53 6.00 7.67 -1.86
C MET A 53 6.21 7.01 -3.23
N ILE A 54 5.18 6.97 -4.05
CA ILE A 54 5.26 6.45 -5.43
C ILE A 54 4.51 7.39 -6.36
N ASP A 55 5.17 7.81 -7.45
CA ASP A 55 4.61 8.72 -8.46
C ASP A 55 3.97 10.01 -7.89
N GLY A 56 4.45 10.45 -6.71
CA GLY A 56 3.97 11.66 -6.02
C GLY A 56 2.82 11.45 -5.03
N TYR A 57 2.35 10.21 -4.84
CA TYR A 57 1.38 9.84 -3.82
C TYR A 57 2.07 9.23 -2.61
N SER A 58 1.67 9.63 -1.42
CA SER A 58 2.14 9.01 -0.18
C SER A 58 1.64 7.57 -0.07
N VAL A 59 2.48 6.69 0.45
CA VAL A 59 2.14 5.30 0.74
C VAL A 59 2.06 5.11 2.25
N GLU A 60 0.89 4.74 2.73
CA GLU A 60 0.61 4.43 4.13
C GLU A 60 0.53 2.92 4.33
N ILE A 61 1.27 2.39 5.30
CA ILE A 61 1.25 0.95 5.61
C ILE A 61 0.22 0.70 6.70
N VAL A 62 -0.80 -0.06 6.34
CA VAL A 62 -1.93 -0.44 7.20
C VAL A 62 -1.78 -1.91 7.58
N GLU A 63 -1.66 -2.17 8.88
CA GLU A 63 -1.70 -3.55 9.39
C GLU A 63 -3.15 -4.03 9.40
N THR A 64 -3.47 -5.01 8.57
CA THR A 64 -4.82 -5.60 8.52
C THR A 64 -4.98 -6.79 9.46
N GLY A 65 -3.88 -7.35 9.96
CA GLY A 65 -3.91 -8.68 10.58
C GLY A 65 -4.26 -9.76 9.55
N GLU A 66 -4.42 -11.00 10.03
CA GLU A 66 -4.74 -12.16 9.20
C GLU A 66 -6.08 -11.96 8.46
N ILE A 67 -6.01 -11.54 7.19
CA ILE A 67 -7.18 -11.47 6.32
C ILE A 67 -7.58 -12.88 5.91
N THR A 68 -8.50 -13.47 6.67
CA THR A 68 -9.18 -14.71 6.26
C THR A 68 -10.32 -14.36 5.30
N ALA A 69 -10.25 -14.88 4.07
CA ALA A 69 -11.40 -14.88 3.18
C ALA A 69 -12.54 -15.69 3.84
N GLN A 70 -13.72 -15.08 4.00
CA GLN A 70 -14.91 -15.73 4.55
C GLN A 70 -15.88 -16.16 3.43
#